data_AF-A0A2A2TAQ8-F1
#
_entry.id   AF-A0A2A2TAQ8-F1
#
_cell.length_a   1.000
_cell.length_b   1.000
_cell.length_c   1.000
_cell.angle_alpha   90.00
_cell.angle_beta   90.00
_cell.angle_gamma   90.00
#
_symmetry.space_group_name_H-M   'P 1'
#
loop_
_entity.id
_entity.type
_entity.pdbx_description
1 polymer ?
#
loop_
_entity_poly.entity_id
_entity_poly.type
_entity_poly.pdbx_seq_one_letter_code
_entity_poly.pdbx_strand_id
1 'polypeptide(L)' 'LPKQCMAKEDTPAGIQAAKRAGMQVLAVANTYPFHMLQRQANWTVDYLSDLELERVIETFAEK' A
#
# COMPACT_ATOMS: atom_id res chain seq x y z
N LEU A 1 1.98 -11.71 -12.01
CA LEU A 1 2.70 -12.20 -10.81
C LEU A 1 2.35 -11.34 -9.60
N PRO A 2 2.47 -11.79 -8.34
CA PRO A 2 2.18 -10.95 -7.16
C PRO A 2 2.81 -9.55 -7.19
N LYS A 3 4.00 -9.43 -7.80
CA LYS A 3 4.71 -8.16 -8.03
C LYS A 3 3.96 -7.13 -8.89
N GLN A 4 2.96 -7.57 -9.67
CA GLN A 4 2.08 -6.74 -10.51
C GLN A 4 0.75 -6.42 -9.82
N CYS A 5 0.61 -6.79 -8.56
CA CYS A 5 -0.58 -6.53 -7.77
C CYS A 5 -0.24 -5.58 -6.61
N MET A 6 -1.24 -4.79 -6.24
CA MET A 6 -1.22 -3.96 -5.05
C MET A 6 -2.22 -4.52 -4.04
N ALA A 7 -1.77 -4.74 -2.80
CA ALA A 7 -2.65 -5.12 -1.70
C ALA A 7 -3.12 -3.85 -0.97
N LYS A 8 -4.42 -3.77 -0.68
CA LYS A 8 -4.97 -2.78 0.25
C LYS A 8 -5.02 -3.40 1.63
N GLU A 9 -4.38 -2.75 2.59
CA GLU A 9 -4.32 -3.23 3.98
C GLU A 9 -4.48 -2.08 4.96
N ASP A 10 -4.87 -2.38 6.19
CA ASP A 10 -4.95 -1.39 7.28
C ASP A 10 -4.32 -1.91 8.58
N THR A 11 -3.79 -3.14 8.58
CA THR A 11 -3.12 -3.74 9.74
C THR A 11 -1.62 -3.98 9.48
N PRO A 12 -0.76 -3.85 10.50
CA PRO A 12 0.66 -4.19 10.36
C PRO A 12 0.89 -5.63 9.87
N ALA A 13 0.11 -6.60 10.38
CA ALA A 13 0.24 -7.99 10.00
C ALA A 13 -0.04 -8.23 8.50
N GLY A 14 -1.13 -7.63 7.98
CA GLY A 14 -1.49 -7.70 6.56
C GLY A 14 -0.45 -7.03 5.66
N ILE A 15 0.03 -5.84 6.05
CA ILE A 15 1.09 -5.13 5.33
C ILE A 15 2.34 -6.00 5.21
N GLN A 16 2.79 -6.61 6.31
CA GLN A 16 3.97 -7.48 6.28
C GLN A 16 3.75 -8.75 5.44
N ALA A 17 2.54 -9.32 5.47
CA ALA A 17 2.22 -10.48 4.63
C ALA A 17 2.28 -10.17 3.14
N ALA A 18 1.67 -9.06 2.70
CA ALA A 18 1.67 -8.64 1.30
C ALA A 18 3.08 -8.29 0.80
N LYS A 19 3.91 -7.63 1.64
CA LYS A 19 5.32 -7.37 1.29
C LYS A 19 6.12 -8.65 1.13
N ARG A 20 5.93 -9.65 2.01
CA ARG A 20 6.57 -10.96 1.87
C ARG A 20 6.13 -11.70 0.60
N ALA A 21 4.89 -11.50 0.15
CA ALA A 21 4.41 -12.00 -1.14
C ALA A 21 4.98 -11.24 -2.35
N GLY A 22 5.73 -10.16 -2.13
CA GLY A 22 6.34 -9.35 -3.19
C GLY A 22 5.40 -8.32 -3.82
N MET A 23 4.26 -8.03 -3.19
CA MET A 23 3.28 -7.04 -3.67
C MET A 23 3.68 -5.63 -3.23
N GLN A 24 3.19 -4.61 -3.96
CA GLN A 24 3.11 -3.25 -3.39
C GLN A 24 1.96 -3.20 -2.38
N VAL A 25 2.08 -2.36 -1.35
CA VAL A 25 1.02 -2.23 -0.32
C VAL A 25 0.54 -0.79 -0.22
N LEU A 26 -0.77 -0.62 -0.37
CA LEU A 26 -1.52 0.59 -0.06
C LEU A 26 -2.12 0.44 1.33
N ALA A 27 -1.63 1.23 2.28
CA ALA A 27 -2.24 1.35 3.58
C ALA A 27 -3.30 2.45 3.60
N VAL A 28 -4.48 2.16 4.16
CA VAL A 28 -5.52 3.17 4.41
C VAL A 28 -5.68 3.35 5.91
N ALA A 29 -5.53 4.57 6.41
CA ALA A 29 -5.45 4.89 7.84
C ALA A 29 -6.80 4.88 8.59
N ASN A 30 -7.63 3.88 8.30
CA ASN A 30 -8.96 3.72 8.93
C ASN A 30 -8.88 3.11 10.34
N THR A 31 -7.87 2.27 10.60
CA THR A 31 -7.77 1.46 11.83
C THR A 31 -6.56 1.83 12.68
N TYR A 32 -5.41 2.06 12.04
CA TYR A 32 -4.17 2.47 12.71
C TYR A 32 -3.75 3.87 12.27
N PRO A 33 -3.07 4.65 13.14
CA PRO A 33 -2.65 6.00 12.79
C PRO A 33 -1.77 6.03 11.53
N PHE A 34 -2.01 7.02 10.66
CA PHE A 34 -1.27 7.22 9.42
C PHE A 34 0.26 7.11 9.60
N HIS A 35 0.79 7.79 10.62
CA HIS A 35 2.23 7.83 10.87
C HIS A 35 2.85 6.48 11.22
N MET A 36 2.04 5.52 11.70
CA MET A 36 2.47 4.15 11.98
C MET A 36 2.48 3.32 10.69
N LEU A 37 1.46 3.49 9.86
CA LEU A 37 1.29 2.74 8.62
C LEU A 37 2.29 3.17 7.53
N GLN A 38 2.55 4.49 7.40
CA GLN A 38 3.49 5.04 6.41
C GLN A 38 4.91 4.49 6.52
N ARG A 39 5.31 4.03 7.72
CA ARG A 39 6.65 3.45 7.94
C ARG A 39 6.77 2.02 7.43
N GLN A 40 5.65 1.37 7.12
CA GLN A 40 5.59 -0.05 6.83
C GLN A 40 5.08 -0.33 5.42
N ALA A 41 4.16 0.48 4.89
CA ALA A 41 3.58 0.31 3.55
C ALA A 41 4.38 1.04 2.46
N ASN A 42 4.04 0.79 1.19
CA ASN A 42 4.61 1.52 0.04
C ASN A 42 3.88 2.85 -0.17
N TRP A 43 2.57 2.81 0.03
CA TRP A 43 1.67 3.96 -0.07
C TRP A 43 0.86 4.03 1.20
N THR A 44 0.55 5.25 1.66
CA THR A 44 -0.36 5.44 2.80
C THR A 44 -1.20 6.66 2.54
N VAL A 45 -2.51 6.50 2.71
CA VAL A 45 -3.52 7.54 2.53
C VAL A 45 -4.47 7.53 3.73
N ASP A 46 -5.07 8.66 4.05
CA ASP A 46 -6.14 8.71 5.05
C ASP A 46 -7.42 8.09 4.48
N TYR A 47 -7.80 8.47 3.25
CA TYR A 47 -8.95 7.89 2.55
C TYR A 47 -8.52 7.30 1.20
N LEU A 48 -9.24 6.26 0.76
CA LEU A 48 -8.97 5.65 -0.55
C LEU A 48 -9.13 6.64 -1.71
N SER A 49 -10.00 7.64 -1.56
CA SER A 49 -10.20 8.74 -2.50
C SER A 49 -8.97 9.63 -2.68
N ASP A 50 -8.05 9.63 -1.72
CA ASP A 50 -6.86 10.49 -1.75
C ASP A 50 -5.72 9.85 -2.56
N LEU A 51 -5.94 8.63 -3.07
CA LEU A 51 -4.96 7.92 -3.88
C LEU A 51 -4.86 8.53 -5.29
N GLU A 52 -3.68 9.04 -5.61
CA GLU A 52 -3.33 9.49 -6.96
C GLU A 52 -3.05 8.27 -7.85
N LEU A 53 -4.05 7.82 -8.61
CA LEU A 53 -3.98 6.59 -9.40
C LEU A 53 -2.89 6.65 -10.47
N GLU A 54 -2.65 7.82 -11.07
CA GLU A 54 -1.63 8.04 -12.09
C GLU A 54 -0.23 7.66 -11.56
N ARG A 55 0.09 8.08 -10.33
CA ARG A 55 1.39 7.77 -9.69
C ARG A 55 1.55 6.29 -9.36
N VAL A 56 0.43 5.64 -9.02
CA VAL A 56 0.42 4.19 -8.82
C VAL A 56 0.74 3.49 -10.14
N ILE A 57 0.10 3.89 -11.23
CA ILE A 57 0.32 3.31 -12.56
C ILE A 57 1.79 3.47 -12.97
N GLU A 58 2.38 4.66 -12.80
CA GLU A 58 3.80 4.92 -13.07
C GLU A 58 4.72 3.94 -12.32
N THR A 59 4.43 3.69 -11.04
CA THR A 59 5.22 2.77 -10.20
C THR A 59 5.18 1.31 -10.68
N PHE A 60 4.12 0.90 -11.38
CA PHE A 60 4.02 -0.42 -12.00
C PHE A 60 4.54 -0.45 -13.44
N ALA A 61 4.66 0.69 -14.11
CA ALA A 61 5.22 0.82 -15.45
C ALA A 61 6.76 0.83 -15.46
N GLU A 62 7.39 1.33 -14.40
CA GLU A 62 8.86 1.40 -14.26
C GLU A 62 9.52 0.06 -13.86
N LYS A 63 8.83 -1.08 -13.96
CA LYS A 63 9.33 -2.41 -13.52
C LYS A 63 9.16 -3.53 -14.54
#